data_AF-A0A917UYL3-F1
#
_entry.id   AF-A0A917UYL3-F1
#
_cell.length_a   1.000
_cell.length_b   1.000
_cell.length_c   1.000
_cell.angle_alpha   90.00
_cell.angle_beta   90.00
_cell.angle_gamma   90.00
#
_symmetry.space_group_name_H-M   'P 1'
#
loop_
_entity.id
_entity.type
_entity.pdbx_description
1 polymer ?
#
loop_
_entity_poly.entity_id
_entity_poly.type
_entity_poly.pdbx_seq_one_letter_code
_entity_poly.pdbx_strand_id
1 'polypeptide(L)'
;MYIIVEEKIRESIENGDFDNLPGKGKKLNVRDELPGLSPELNQAYKILKNAGFVPEEDDKKNGKDLTGHDLMTYATGKEYRDEAKKSKQFDDLVKECRLHRNPKFPFYRNKIFNIF
;
A
#
# COMPACT_ATOMS: atom_id res chain seq x y z
N MET A 1 -19.07 17.24 13.20
CA MET A 1 -18.90 18.61 13.72
C MET A 1 -17.41 18.83 13.95
N TYR A 2 -16.74 19.56 13.06
CA TYR A 2 -15.27 19.77 13.07
C TYR A 2 -14.88 21.17 13.56
N ILE A 3 -15.75 21.84 14.33
CA ILE A 3 -15.63 23.26 14.71
C ILE A 3 -14.26 23.55 15.36
N ILE A 4 -13.80 22.69 16.26
CA ILE A 4 -12.51 22.82 16.95
C ILE A 4 -11.32 22.75 15.96
N VAL A 5 -11.43 21.91 14.93
CA VAL A 5 -10.37 21.75 13.92
C VAL A 5 -10.32 22.98 13.01
N GLU A 6 -11.48 23.48 12.56
CA GLU A 6 -11.53 24.67 11.73
C GLU A 6 -11.05 25.92 12.44
N GLU A 7 -11.41 26.09 13.71
CA GLU A 7 -10.99 27.24 14.51
C GLU A 7 -9.47 27.25 14.70
N LYS A 8 -8.88 26.07 14.95
CA LYS A 8 -7.42 25.92 15.09
C LYS A 8 -6.66 26.15 13.79
N ILE A 9 -7.23 25.71 12.64
CA ILE A 9 -6.65 26.02 11.32
C ILE A 9 -6.68 27.53 11.07
N ARG A 10 -7.79 28.21 11.39
CA ARG A 10 -7.94 29.65 11.21
C ARG A 10 -6.94 30.43 12.05
N GLU A 11 -6.80 30.09 13.33
CA GLU A 11 -5.82 30.69 14.24
C GLU A 11 -4.39 30.54 13.70
N SER A 12 -4.01 29.35 13.22
CA SER A 12 -2.69 29.14 12.60
C SER A 12 -2.48 29.93 11.29
N ILE A 13 -3.53 30.18 10.52
CA ILE A 13 -3.45 31.06 9.34
C ILE A 13 -3.21 32.51 9.79
N GLU A 14 -3.94 32.99 10.79
CA GLU A 14 -3.80 34.36 11.31
C GLU A 14 -2.43 34.61 11.96
N ASN A 15 -1.89 33.60 12.65
CA ASN A 15 -0.55 33.63 13.25
C ASN A 15 0.57 33.56 12.21
N GLY A 16 0.26 33.28 10.93
CA GLY A 16 1.26 33.13 9.88
C GLY A 16 2.09 31.86 10.00
N ASP A 17 1.61 30.82 10.69
CA ASP A 17 2.33 29.55 10.88
C ASP A 17 2.66 28.88 9.53
N PHE A 18 1.86 29.16 8.50
CA PHE A 18 2.05 28.65 7.14
C PHE A 18 2.97 29.53 6.27
N ASP A 19 3.41 30.69 6.77
CA ASP A 19 4.17 31.64 5.95
C ASP A 19 5.63 31.27 5.73
N ASN A 20 6.22 30.48 6.63
CA ASN A 20 7.61 30.03 6.55
C ASN A 20 7.73 28.50 6.52
N LEU A 21 6.80 27.82 5.85
CA LEU A 21 6.87 26.37 5.70
C LEU A 21 8.16 25.94 5.00
N PRO A 22 8.78 24.84 5.47
CA PRO A 22 9.96 24.28 4.81
C PRO A 22 9.61 23.89 3.37
N GLY A 23 10.23 24.56 2.41
CA GLY A 23 9.99 24.32 0.98
C GLY A 23 9.12 25.36 0.27
N LYS A 24 8.59 26.38 0.98
CA LYS A 24 7.85 27.48 0.33
C LYS A 24 8.71 28.14 -0.76
N GLY A 25 8.17 28.20 -1.98
CA GLY A 25 8.84 28.78 -3.15
C GLY A 25 9.98 27.95 -3.76
N LYS A 26 10.34 26.80 -3.17
CA LYS A 26 11.36 25.91 -3.74
C LYS A 26 10.73 25.02 -4.81
N LYS A 27 11.50 24.67 -5.84
CA LYS A 27 11.06 23.71 -6.87
C LYS A 27 10.74 22.37 -6.21
N LEU A 28 9.63 21.77 -6.60
CA LEU A 28 9.26 20.44 -6.13
C LEU A 28 10.33 19.43 -6.56
N ASN A 29 10.74 18.56 -5.63
CA ASN A 29 11.60 17.44 -5.99
C ASN A 29 10.74 16.38 -6.71
N VAL A 30 10.93 16.28 -8.03
CA VAL A 30 10.24 15.32 -8.90
C VAL A 30 10.96 13.98 -8.95
N ARG A 31 12.08 13.82 -8.22
CA ARG A 31 12.76 12.53 -8.15
C ARG A 31 11.90 11.54 -7.37
N ASP A 32 11.86 10.33 -7.89
CA ASP A 32 11.35 9.17 -7.20
C ASP A 32 12.11 8.95 -5.90
N GLU A 33 11.37 8.65 -4.82
CA GLU A 33 11.98 8.37 -3.52
C GLU A 33 12.75 7.04 -3.55
N LEU A 34 12.23 6.07 -4.30
CA LEU A 34 12.82 4.76 -4.48
C LEU A 34 12.98 4.49 -6.00
N PRO A 35 14.19 4.71 -6.54
CA PRO A 35 14.49 4.40 -7.93
C PRO A 35 14.25 2.92 -8.23
N GLY A 36 13.43 2.63 -9.25
CA GLY A 36 13.12 1.26 -9.68
C GLY A 36 11.73 0.75 -9.28
N LEU A 37 10.98 1.48 -8.46
CA LEU A 37 9.54 1.25 -8.30
C LEU A 37 8.74 1.83 -9.47
N SER A 38 7.55 1.27 -9.72
CA SER A 38 6.61 1.92 -10.62
C SER A 38 6.17 3.28 -10.05
N PRO A 39 5.76 4.25 -10.90
CA PRO A 39 5.34 5.56 -10.44
C PRO A 39 4.25 5.53 -9.36
N GLU A 40 3.31 4.59 -9.48
CA GLU A 40 2.20 4.43 -8.54
C GLU A 40 2.69 3.97 -7.16
N LEU A 41 3.63 3.01 -7.12
CA LEU A 41 4.22 2.51 -5.88
C LEU A 41 5.11 3.57 -5.22
N ASN A 42 5.87 4.33 -6.01
CA ASN A 42 6.67 5.45 -5.50
C ASN A 42 5.79 6.51 -4.83
N GLN A 43 4.65 6.83 -5.46
CA GLN A 43 3.73 7.82 -4.90
C GLN A 43 3.05 7.32 -3.62
N ALA A 44 2.63 6.06 -3.59
CA ALA A 44 2.07 5.44 -2.40
C ALA A 44 3.09 5.39 -1.24
N TYR A 45 4.34 4.98 -1.52
CA TYR A 45 5.43 4.99 -0.54
C TYR A 45 5.67 6.39 0.03
N LYS A 46 5.78 7.39 -0.84
CA LYS A 46 5.97 8.79 -0.46
C LYS A 46 4.89 9.31 0.48
N ILE A 47 3.64 8.99 0.20
CA ILE A 47 2.51 9.38 1.06
C ILE A 47 2.66 8.73 2.44
N LEU A 48 2.93 7.43 2.50
CA LEU A 48 3.08 6.69 3.76
C LEU A 48 4.31 7.14 4.55
N LYS A 49 5.42 7.45 3.88
CA LYS A 49 6.63 7.99 4.51
C LYS A 49 6.37 9.34 5.16
N ASN A 50 5.76 10.27 4.42
CA ASN A 50 5.43 11.60 4.93
C ASN A 50 4.41 11.54 6.09
N ALA A 51 3.57 10.52 6.13
CA ALA A 51 2.62 10.28 7.20
C ALA A 51 3.23 9.52 8.41
N GLY A 52 4.48 9.05 8.32
CA GLY A 52 5.16 8.32 9.40
C GLY A 52 4.73 6.85 9.54
N PHE A 53 4.17 6.24 8.49
CA PHE A 53 3.71 4.84 8.51
C PHE A 53 4.77 3.85 7.99
N VAL A 54 5.89 4.33 7.46
CA VAL A 54 6.99 3.47 6.97
C VAL A 54 7.95 3.17 8.13
N PRO A 55 8.23 1.90 8.45
CA PRO A 55 9.19 1.52 9.48
C PRO A 55 10.62 1.97 9.15
N GLU A 56 11.39 2.40 10.16
CA GLU A 56 12.78 2.89 9.96
C GLU A 56 13.73 1.85 9.35
N GLU A 57 13.49 0.56 9.61
CA GLU A 57 14.27 -0.54 9.03
C GLU A 57 14.06 -0.67 7.51
N ASP A 58 12.86 -0.34 7.04
CA ASP A 58 12.48 -0.45 5.64
C ASP A 58 12.81 0.80 4.82
N ASP A 59 13.05 1.93 5.49
CA ASP A 59 13.40 3.21 4.86
C ASP A 59 14.78 3.18 4.15
N LYS A 60 15.57 2.12 4.39
CA LYS A 60 16.88 1.84 3.76
C LYS A 60 16.83 0.78 2.67
N LYS A 61 15.68 0.12 2.44
CA LYS A 61 15.57 -0.93 1.42
C LYS A 61 15.67 -0.32 0.02
N ASN A 62 16.28 -1.06 -0.90
CA ASN A 62 16.28 -0.67 -2.31
C ASN A 62 14.86 -0.83 -2.87
N GLY A 63 14.44 0.06 -3.79
CA GLY A 63 13.08 0.06 -4.35
C GLY A 63 12.64 -1.25 -5.02
N LYS A 64 13.56 -2.18 -5.30
CA LYS A 64 13.25 -3.48 -5.91
C LYS A 64 12.57 -4.47 -4.97
N ASP A 65 12.74 -4.31 -3.66
CA ASP A 65 12.24 -5.28 -2.68
C ASP A 65 10.85 -4.90 -2.14
N LEU A 66 10.37 -3.71 -2.45
CA LEU A 66 9.12 -3.19 -1.93
C LEU A 66 7.95 -3.53 -2.87
N THR A 67 6.95 -4.22 -2.33
CA THR A 67 5.76 -4.60 -3.08
C THR A 67 4.54 -3.78 -2.62
N GLY A 68 3.50 -3.75 -3.46
CA GLY A 68 2.23 -3.10 -3.08
C GLY A 68 1.56 -3.74 -1.86
N HIS A 69 1.85 -5.02 -1.58
CA HIS A 69 1.39 -5.69 -0.37
C HIS A 69 2.02 -5.09 0.89
N ASP A 70 3.31 -4.74 0.84
CA ASP A 70 4.03 -4.17 1.97
C ASP A 70 3.51 -2.76 2.28
N LEU A 71 3.29 -1.95 1.23
CA LEU A 71 2.64 -0.64 1.35
C LEU A 71 1.23 -0.75 1.97
N MET A 72 0.46 -1.76 1.59
CA MET A 72 -0.88 -1.99 2.13
C MET A 72 -0.83 -2.44 3.60
N THR A 73 0.18 -3.24 3.95
CA THR A 73 0.44 -3.66 5.32
C THR A 73 0.81 -2.45 6.18
N TYR A 74 1.66 -1.54 5.69
CA TYR A 74 1.98 -0.29 6.39
C TYR A 74 0.76 0.60 6.59
N ALA A 75 -0.07 0.77 5.55
CA ALA A 75 -1.25 1.63 5.62
C ALA A 75 -2.32 1.12 6.62
N THR A 76 -2.46 -0.20 6.75
CA THR A 76 -3.53 -0.82 7.55
C THR A 76 -3.06 -1.33 8.91
N GLY A 77 -1.76 -1.48 9.12
CA GLY A 77 -1.16 -2.06 10.33
C GLY A 77 -1.47 -3.56 10.51
N LYS A 78 -2.01 -4.23 9.48
CA LYS A 78 -2.32 -5.66 9.49
C LYS A 78 -1.69 -6.29 8.26
N GLU A 79 -1.30 -7.57 8.37
CA GLU A 79 -0.86 -8.32 7.20
C GLU A 79 -1.97 -8.34 6.15
N TYR A 80 -1.71 -7.72 5.00
CA TYR A 80 -2.68 -7.64 3.92
C TYR A 80 -2.73 -8.95 3.13
N ARG A 81 -3.61 -9.89 3.47
CA ARG A 81 -3.74 -11.10 2.65
C ARG A 81 -4.69 -10.87 1.47
N ASP A 82 -4.14 -10.92 0.25
CA ASP A 82 -4.93 -10.87 -0.99
C ASP A 82 -5.56 -12.24 -1.30
N GLU A 83 -6.39 -12.74 -0.36
CA GLU A 83 -7.05 -14.06 -0.45
C GLU A 83 -7.94 -14.15 -1.70
N ALA A 84 -8.55 -13.02 -2.09
CA ALA A 84 -9.37 -12.91 -3.29
C ALA A 84 -8.57 -13.17 -4.58
N LYS A 85 -7.35 -12.63 -4.71
CA LYS A 85 -6.50 -12.91 -5.88
C LYS A 85 -6.03 -14.35 -5.92
N LYS A 86 -5.64 -14.93 -4.78
CA LYS A 86 -5.21 -16.35 -4.71
C LYS A 86 -6.34 -17.29 -5.12
N SER A 87 -7.56 -17.05 -4.64
CA SER A 87 -8.73 -17.84 -5.04
C SER A 87 -8.99 -17.73 -6.54
N LYS A 88 -8.92 -16.51 -7.11
CA LYS A 88 -9.14 -16.30 -8.54
C LYS A 88 -8.11 -17.00 -9.41
N GLN A 89 -6.82 -16.87 -9.07
CA GLN A 89 -5.73 -17.55 -9.77
C GLN A 89 -5.90 -19.08 -9.74
N PHE A 90 -6.31 -19.62 -8.59
CA PHE A 90 -6.59 -21.05 -8.46
C PHE A 90 -7.79 -21.48 -9.30
N ASP A 91 -8.89 -20.71 -9.30
CA ASP A 91 -10.06 -21.02 -10.12
C ASP A 91 -9.73 -20.95 -11.63
N ASP A 92 -8.90 -19.99 -12.04
CA ASP A 92 -8.38 -19.89 -13.41
C ASP A 92 -7.54 -21.14 -13.77
N LEU A 93 -6.65 -21.58 -12.88
CA LEU A 93 -5.85 -22.82 -13.05
C LEU A 93 -6.75 -24.06 -13.19
N VAL A 94 -7.78 -24.19 -12.35
CA VAL A 94 -8.74 -25.31 -12.40
C VAL A 94 -9.49 -25.37 -13.73
N LYS A 95 -9.76 -24.19 -14.30
CA LYS A 95 -10.39 -24.05 -15.62
C LYS A 95 -9.44 -24.44 -16.73
N GLU A 96 -8.22 -23.91 -16.74
CA GLU A 96 -7.19 -24.17 -17.75
C GLU A 96 -6.77 -25.64 -17.78
N CYS A 97 -6.44 -26.21 -16.62
CA CYS A 97 -6.04 -27.61 -16.48
C CYS A 97 -7.22 -28.59 -16.54
N ARG A 98 -8.46 -28.09 -16.73
CA ARG A 98 -9.71 -28.86 -16.77
C ARG A 98 -9.89 -29.80 -15.56
N LEU A 99 -9.40 -29.38 -14.39
CA LEU A 99 -9.43 -30.19 -13.16
C LEU A 99 -10.86 -30.47 -12.68
N HIS A 100 -11.82 -29.62 -13.06
CA HIS A 100 -13.26 -29.87 -12.88
C HIS A 100 -13.75 -31.18 -13.53
N ARG A 101 -13.05 -31.71 -14.54
CA ARG A 101 -13.37 -32.99 -15.18
C ARG A 101 -12.87 -34.18 -14.40
N ASN A 102 -11.90 -33.99 -13.49
CA ASN A 102 -11.37 -35.06 -12.67
C ASN A 102 -12.34 -35.31 -11.49
N PRO A 103 -12.97 -36.48 -11.39
CA PRO A 103 -13.96 -36.77 -10.35
C PRO A 103 -13.36 -36.76 -8.93
N LYS A 104 -12.04 -36.89 -8.80
CA LYS A 104 -11.36 -36.83 -7.50
C LYS A 104 -11.02 -35.41 -7.06
N PHE A 105 -11.05 -34.42 -7.96
CA PHE A 105 -10.66 -33.04 -7.67
C PHE A 105 -11.47 -32.38 -6.54
N PRO A 106 -12.81 -32.55 -6.44
CA PRO A 106 -13.59 -31.97 -5.34
C PRO A 106 -13.09 -32.40 -3.94
N PHE A 107 -12.59 -33.63 -3.81
CA PHE A 107 -12.05 -34.15 -2.54
C PHE A 107 -10.75 -33.46 -2.13
N TYR A 108 -9.94 -33.04 -3.10
CA TYR A 108 -8.68 -32.32 -2.84
C TYR A 108 -8.88 -30.80 -2.78
N ARG A 109 -9.91 -30.26 -3.43
CA ARG A 109 -10.21 -28.82 -3.48
C ARG A 109 -10.26 -28.20 -2.09
N ASN A 110 -11.04 -28.80 -1.17
CA ASN A 110 -11.18 -28.29 0.20
C ASN A 110 -9.87 -28.37 1.00
N LYS A 111 -9.03 -29.37 0.72
CA LYS A 111 -7.72 -29.51 1.36
C LYS A 111 -6.72 -28.47 0.85
N ILE A 112 -6.85 -28.04 -0.41
CA ILE A 112 -6.03 -26.99 -1.01
C ILE A 112 -6.47 -25.60 -0.52
N PHE A 113 -7.78 -25.35 -0.39
CA PHE A 113 -8.29 -24.06 0.12
C PHE A 113 -7.90 -23.79 1.57
N ASN A 114 -7.82 -24.83 2.42
CA ASN A 114 -7.42 -24.68 3.82
C ASN A 114 -5.90 -24.48 4.03
N ILE A 115 -5.08 -24.46 2.96
CA ILE A 115 -3.64 -24.20 3.06
C ILE A 115 -3.31 -22.70 2.94
N PHE A 116 -4.25 -21.90 2.41
CA PHE A 116 -4.10 -20.46 2.22
C PHE A 116 -4.78 -19.66 3.33
#